data_AF-A0A5C5STT7-F1
#
_entry.id   AF-A0A5C5STT7-F1
#
_cell.length_a   1.000
_cell.length_b   1.000
_cell.length_c   1.000
_cell.angle_alpha   90.00
_cell.angle_beta   90.00
_cell.angle_gamma   90.00
#
_symmetry.space_group_name_H-M   'P 1'
#
loop_
_entity.id
_entity.type
_entity.pdbx_description
1 polymer ?
#
loop_
_entity_poly.entity_id
_entity_poly.type
_entity_poly.pdbx_seq_one_letter_code
_entity_poly.pdbx_strand_id
1 'polypeptide(L)'
;MDRFTKGPEKTASVKVGCKYPVLPVGQNFIMDFGSQQALHGTWQVVENEEAPFYLCSRVFENGKLSRRKSADHRRKFFEAEIYLALNKKS
;
A
#
# COMPACT_ATOMS: atom_id res chain seq x y z
N MET A 1 26.52 5.96 41.88
CA MET A 1 26.88 5.79 40.46
C MET A 1 26.03 4.63 40.00
N ASP A 2 24.80 4.88 39.58
CA ASP A 2 23.85 3.80 39.32
C ASP A 2 23.20 4.06 37.98
N ARG A 3 23.60 3.20 37.03
CA ARG A 3 23.44 3.34 35.60
C ARG A 3 21.97 3.09 35.23
N PHE A 4 21.38 4.07 34.54
CA PHE A 4 20.15 3.88 33.76
C PHE A 4 20.42 2.83 32.67
N THR A 5 19.90 1.62 32.84
CA THR A 5 19.81 0.64 31.75
C THR A 5 18.39 0.69 31.20
N LYS A 6 18.15 1.63 30.27
CA LYS A 6 16.94 1.66 29.46
C LYS A 6 17.03 0.46 28.50
N GLY A 7 16.32 -0.63 28.83
CA GLY A 7 16.17 -1.75 27.92
C GLY A 7 15.54 -1.30 26.59
N PRO A 8 15.80 -1.98 25.47
CA PRO A 8 15.14 -1.65 24.22
C PRO A 8 13.65 -1.92 24.40
N GLU A 9 12.86 -0.85 24.43
CA GLU A 9 11.42 -0.90 24.25
C GLU A 9 11.18 -1.59 22.90
N LYS A 10 10.89 -2.90 22.94
CA LYS A 10 10.27 -3.60 21.84
C LYS A 10 8.95 -2.88 21.60
N THR A 11 8.93 -1.97 20.63
CA THR A 11 7.70 -1.43 20.08
C THR A 11 6.95 -2.64 19.55
N ALA A 12 6.03 -3.17 20.35
CA ALA A 12 5.05 -4.12 19.89
C ALA A 12 4.31 -3.40 18.78
N SER A 13 4.64 -3.74 17.53
CA SER A 13 3.84 -3.37 16.37
C SER A 13 2.44 -3.85 16.69
N VAL A 14 1.58 -2.92 17.12
CA VAL A 14 0.14 -3.15 17.21
C VAL A 14 -0.21 -3.60 15.80
N LYS A 15 -0.46 -4.90 15.64
CA LYS A 15 -0.88 -5.47 14.36
C LYS A 15 -2.26 -4.88 14.13
N VAL A 16 -2.31 -3.72 13.48
CA VAL A 16 -3.53 -3.16 12.94
C VAL A 16 -4.05 -4.26 12.02
N GLY A 17 -5.07 -4.98 12.46
CA GLY A 17 -5.62 -6.09 11.69
C GLY A 17 -6.25 -5.55 10.42
N CYS A 18 -6.21 -6.34 9.34
CA CYS A 18 -6.97 -6.01 8.13
C CYS A 18 -8.47 -6.02 8.48
N LYS A 19 -9.15 -4.92 8.14
CA LYS A 19 -10.61 -4.79 8.21
C LYS A 19 -11.29 -5.53 7.05
N TYR A 20 -10.59 -5.66 5.93
CA TYR A 20 -11.10 -6.33 4.73
C TYR A 20 -10.30 -7.61 4.44
N PRO A 21 -10.80 -8.49 3.55
CA PRO A 21 -10.00 -9.64 3.09
C PRO A 21 -8.65 -9.21 2.53
N VAL A 22 -7.62 -10.05 2.68
CA VAL A 22 -6.30 -9.73 2.16
C VAL A 22 -6.32 -9.78 0.63
N LEU A 23 -5.86 -8.70 -0.02
CA LEU A 23 -5.79 -8.64 -1.47
C LEU A 23 -4.61 -9.49 -1.99
N PRO A 24 -4.80 -10.26 -3.07
CA PRO A 24 -3.72 -11.06 -3.63
C PRO A 24 -2.70 -10.16 -4.36
N VAL A 25 -1.44 -10.62 -4.37
CA VAL A 25 -0.42 -10.06 -5.27
C VAL A 25 -0.90 -10.23 -6.72
N GLY A 26 -0.81 -9.16 -7.50
CA GLY A 26 -1.34 -9.10 -8.86
C GLY A 26 -2.72 -8.43 -8.97
N GLN A 27 -3.40 -8.14 -7.86
CA GLN A 27 -4.67 -7.41 -7.88
C GLN A 27 -4.49 -6.01 -8.46
N ASN A 28 -5.24 -5.69 -9.52
CA ASN A 28 -5.28 -4.36 -10.12
C ASN A 28 -6.44 -3.53 -9.55
N PHE A 29 -6.20 -2.23 -9.39
CA PHE A 29 -7.21 -1.26 -9.01
C PHE A 29 -6.90 0.09 -9.67
N ILE A 30 -7.93 0.92 -9.85
CA ILE A 30 -7.78 2.26 -10.43
C ILE A 30 -7.96 3.26 -9.32
N MET A 31 -6.90 3.99 -9.00
CA MET A 31 -6.96 5.07 -8.04
C MET A 31 -7.40 6.32 -8.77
N ASP A 32 -8.52 6.88 -8.34
CA ASP A 32 -8.96 8.21 -8.72
C ASP A 32 -8.98 9.10 -7.47
N PHE A 33 -7.87 9.81 -7.28
CA PHE A 33 -7.63 10.76 -6.20
C PHE A 33 -7.88 12.22 -6.64
N GLY A 34 -8.82 12.44 -7.57
CA GLY A 34 -9.23 13.79 -7.97
C GLY A 34 -8.05 14.68 -8.36
N SER A 35 -7.78 15.74 -7.58
CA SER A 35 -6.75 16.75 -7.88
C SER A 35 -5.30 16.28 -7.73
N GLN A 36 -5.03 15.12 -7.11
CA GLN A 36 -3.68 14.58 -6.99
C GLN A 36 -3.31 13.72 -8.20
N GLN A 37 -2.94 14.37 -9.31
CA GLN A 37 -2.59 13.71 -10.58
C GLN A 37 -1.51 12.62 -10.45
N ALA A 38 -0.57 12.78 -9.51
CA ALA A 38 0.48 11.79 -9.27
C ALA A 38 -0.05 10.42 -8.83
N LEU A 39 -1.19 10.38 -8.12
CA LEU A 39 -1.80 9.14 -7.64
C LEU A 39 -2.83 8.56 -8.59
N HIS A 40 -3.36 9.38 -9.50
CA HIS A 40 -4.34 8.96 -10.48
C HIS A 40 -3.74 7.93 -11.44
N GLY A 41 -4.43 6.79 -11.60
CA GLY A 41 -4.06 5.78 -12.58
C GLY A 41 -4.29 4.34 -12.10
N THR A 42 -3.81 3.39 -12.90
CA THR A 42 -3.90 1.97 -12.57
C THR A 42 -2.72 1.56 -11.70
N TRP A 43 -3.00 0.85 -10.62
CA TRP A 43 -2.04 0.32 -9.68
C TRP A 43 -2.25 -1.19 -9.49
N GLN A 44 -1.18 -1.90 -9.20
CA GLN A 44 -1.20 -3.33 -8.91
C GLN A 44 -0.53 -3.61 -7.57
N VAL A 45 -1.15 -4.47 -6.76
CA VAL A 45 -0.53 -4.99 -5.55
C VAL A 45 0.67 -5.85 -5.93
N VAL A 46 1.85 -5.51 -5.43
CA VAL A 46 3.09 -6.27 -5.65
C VAL A 46 3.56 -7.00 -4.39
N GLU A 47 3.23 -6.50 -3.19
CA GLU A 47 3.51 -7.16 -1.91
C GLU A 47 2.34 -6.94 -0.94
N ASN A 48 1.94 -7.99 -0.23
CA ASN A 48 0.84 -7.99 0.74
C ASN A 48 1.22 -8.56 2.12
N GLU A 49 2.50 -8.86 2.36
CA GLU A 49 2.98 -9.45 3.63
C GLU A 49 2.82 -8.50 4.83
N GLU A 50 2.88 -7.19 4.57
CA GLU A 50 2.71 -6.12 5.57
C GLU A 50 1.26 -5.58 5.63
N ALA A 51 0.28 -6.35 5.16
CA ALA A 51 -1.12 -5.95 5.23
C ALA A 51 -1.48 -5.53 6.68
N PRO A 52 -2.18 -4.40 6.88
CA PRO A 52 -3.06 -3.69 5.94
C PRO A 52 -2.38 -2.67 5.02
N PHE A 53 -1.05 -2.58 5.03
CA PHE A 53 -0.29 -1.75 4.09
C PHE A 53 0.23 -2.59 2.94
N TYR A 54 -0.28 -2.32 1.73
CA TYR A 54 0.09 -3.04 0.52
C TYR A 54 1.08 -2.22 -0.27
N LEU A 55 2.19 -2.83 -0.68
CA LEU A 55 3.07 -2.20 -1.64
C LEU A 55 2.48 -2.38 -3.04
N CYS A 56 2.32 -1.28 -3.74
CA CYS A 56 1.72 -1.27 -5.07
C CYS A 56 2.66 -0.60 -6.07
N SER A 57 2.61 -1.06 -7.32
CA SER A 57 3.32 -0.47 -8.44
C SER A 57 2.36 0.03 -9.50
N ARG A 58 2.73 1.13 -10.14
CA ARG A 58 1.94 1.74 -11.21
C ARG A 58 1.96 0.84 -12.44
N VAL A 59 0.79 0.65 -13.03
CA VAL A 59 0.60 -0.05 -14.31
C VAL A 59 0.46 1.02 -15.39
N PHE A 60 1.31 0.96 -16.40
CA PHE A 60 1.23 1.86 -17.55
C PHE A 60 0.11 1.44 -18.50
N GLU A 61 -0.28 2.31 -19.42
CA GLU A 61 -1.34 2.04 -20.41
C GLU A 61 -1.08 0.80 -21.28
N ASN A 62 0.20 0.45 -21.48
CA ASN A 62 0.60 -0.79 -22.16
C ASN A 62 0.49 -2.06 -21.31
N GLY A 63 -0.10 -1.97 -20.10
CA GLY A 63 -0.27 -3.08 -19.16
C GLY A 63 1.00 -3.48 -18.42
N LYS A 64 2.15 -2.82 -18.64
CA LYS A 64 3.41 -3.15 -17.97
C LYS A 64 3.50 -2.46 -16.61
N LEU A 65 4.00 -3.18 -15.62
CA LEU A 65 4.38 -2.62 -14.33
C LEU A 65 5.60 -1.71 -14.44
N SER A 66 5.56 -0.60 -13.71
CA SER A 66 6.74 0.22 -13.51
C SER A 66 7.78 -0.50 -12.66
N ARG A 67 9.02 -0.49 -13.13
CA ARG A 67 10.21 -0.96 -12.40
C ARG A 67 10.85 0.13 -11.54
N ARG A 68 10.39 1.38 -11.66
CA ARG A 68 10.96 2.53 -10.95
C ARG A 68 10.53 2.49 -9.48
N LYS A 69 11.45 2.87 -8.59
CA LYS A 69 11.24 2.86 -7.14
C LYS A 69 10.79 4.22 -6.56
N SER A 70 10.56 5.23 -7.40
CA SER A 70 10.06 6.53 -6.93
C SER A 70 8.60 6.46 -6.54
N ALA A 71 8.16 7.38 -5.69
CA ALA A 71 6.81 7.41 -5.11
C ALA A 71 5.68 7.46 -6.16
N ASP A 72 5.94 8.04 -7.33
CA ASP A 72 4.97 8.11 -8.45
C ASP A 72 4.73 6.76 -9.14
N HIS A 73 5.64 5.81 -8.92
CA HIS A 73 5.65 4.50 -9.57
C HIS A 73 5.52 3.33 -8.60
N ARG A 74 5.92 3.50 -7.34
CA ARG A 74 5.83 2.47 -6.29
C ARG A 74 5.50 3.13 -4.96
N ARG A 75 4.41 2.71 -4.34
CA ARG A 75 3.88 3.34 -3.12
C ARG A 75 3.12 2.33 -2.25
N LYS A 76 3.12 2.55 -0.95
CA LYS A 76 2.25 1.82 -0.02
C LYS A 76 0.85 2.45 0.01
N PHE A 77 -0.17 1.62 -0.14
CA PHE A 77 -1.56 1.99 0.04
C PHE A 77 -2.14 1.24 1.23
N PHE A 78 -3.00 1.90 1.98
CA PHE A 78 -3.77 1.25 3.04
C PHE A 78 -4.95 0.49 2.43
N GLU A 79 -5.31 -0.65 3.03
CA GLU A 79 -6.36 -1.54 2.52
C GLU A 79 -7.67 -0.79 2.19
N ALA A 80 -8.06 0.16 3.04
CA ALA A 80 -9.33 0.86 2.89
C ALA A 80 -9.35 1.75 1.64
N GLU A 81 -8.19 2.30 1.26
CA GLU A 81 -8.05 3.09 0.03
C GLU A 81 -8.25 2.21 -1.19
N ILE A 82 -7.65 1.01 -1.18
CA ILE A 82 -7.74 0.06 -2.29
C ILE A 82 -9.17 -0.48 -2.41
N TYR A 83 -9.80 -0.84 -1.31
CA TYR A 83 -11.19 -1.31 -1.30
C TYR A 83 -12.17 -0.22 -1.74
N LEU A 84 -11.96 1.04 -1.32
CA LEU A 84 -12.76 2.16 -1.82
C LEU A 84 -12.63 2.29 -3.35
N ALA A 85 -11.41 2.18 -3.88
CA ALA A 85 -11.16 2.24 -5.31
C ALA A 85 -11.78 1.06 -6.09
N LEU A 86 -11.74 -0.15 -5.53
CA LEU A 86 -12.39 -1.32 -6.11
C LEU A 86 -13.92 -1.19 -6.11
N ASN A 87 -14.51 -0.59 -5.07
CA ASN A 87 -15.95 -0.43 -4.93
C ASN A 87 -16.53 0.71 -5.80
N LYS A 88 -15.72 1.72 -6.16
CA LYS A 88 -16.14 2.81 -7.08
C LYS A 88 -16.44 2.33 -8.50
N LYS A 89 -16.06 1.10 -8.85
CA LYS A 89 -16.21 0.54 -10.20
C LYS A 89 -17.55 -0.16 -10.42
N SER A 90 -18.53 0.04 -9.52
CA SER A 90 -19.86 -0.58 -9.58
C SER A 90 -20.95 0.38 -10.00
#